data_AF-A0A6L6LDI7-F1
#
_entry.id   AF-A0A6L6LDI7-F1
#
_cell.length_a   1.000
_cell.length_b   1.000
_cell.length_c   1.000
_cell.angle_alpha   90.00
_cell.angle_beta   90.00
_cell.angle_gamma   90.00
#
_symmetry.space_group_name_H-M   'P 1'
#
loop_
_entity.id
_entity.type
_entity.pdbx_description
1 polymer ?
#
loop_
_entity_poly.entity_id
_entity_poly.type
_entity_poly.pdbx_seq_one_letter_code
_entity_poly.pdbx_strand_id
1 'polypeptide(L)'
;MVLIKSQILNFLNDKLLFRFSISNDFIINFNENEAIFTFDELERIINSNFTYWSSINDIAPNNFMSNWQDLKHKFNVINKYLFELEELNIDDINYQIYNNLSSDREYGEQDKTIYKLSIASPIDRDSEIRIIKSFVSFYTQQNQNNLVEAIKSYIYLSKNPSYIGSYFSNSYEYKFYPALFLLRKNFSNIKENLSDFETNIVAPITNKLRDISIQSDKQYREITSFTEDKHNEIQKQFDKKVSEFTEFQKSLNEWQEEKQNKLNDLQETYKNKLSLEAPEQLWNERAVEHQKRATRWTYFLIGAALALISALVLLVIVIHDYSLNIIKKDLPFISESFILISVISFFIYIIRVLIKIVMSNHHLATEYKQKAALTRFYQALTYAGTDIDKEERLIIIHSLFSRVETGLVKIDASNDSDAILALLSKNLK
;
A
#
# COMPACT_ATOMS: atom_id res chain seq x y z
N MET A 1 -12.92 10.38 -19.17
CA MET A 1 -12.34 9.21 -19.88
C MET A 1 -13.32 8.86 -20.97
N VAL A 2 -12.95 8.90 -22.25
CA VAL A 2 -13.91 8.62 -23.34
C VAL A 2 -14.20 7.12 -23.32
N LEU A 3 -15.47 6.76 -23.14
CA LEU A 3 -15.92 5.36 -23.16
C LEU A 3 -15.77 4.79 -24.58
N ILE A 4 -15.25 3.56 -24.68
CA ILE A 4 -15.10 2.87 -25.97
C ILE A 4 -16.46 2.31 -26.39
N LYS A 5 -16.79 2.33 -27.70
CA LYS A 5 -18.06 1.82 -28.24
C LYS A 5 -18.40 0.40 -27.74
N SER A 6 -17.41 -0.47 -27.63
CA SER A 6 -17.60 -1.84 -27.11
C SER A 6 -18.04 -1.87 -25.64
N GLN A 7 -17.57 -0.95 -24.80
CA GLN A 7 -17.96 -0.86 -23.39
C GLN A 7 -19.42 -0.42 -23.26
N ILE A 8 -19.83 0.58 -24.04
CA ILE A 8 -21.22 1.07 -24.09
C ILE A 8 -22.15 -0.06 -24.54
N LEU A 9 -21.82 -0.76 -25.63
CA LEU A 9 -22.64 -1.85 -26.15
C LEU A 9 -22.77 -3.02 -25.17
N ASN A 10 -21.68 -3.43 -24.52
CA ASN A 10 -21.73 -4.49 -23.51
C ASN A 10 -22.65 -4.10 -22.34
N PHE A 11 -22.53 -2.87 -21.84
CA PHE A 11 -23.39 -2.37 -20.77
C PHE A 11 -24.87 -2.34 -21.18
N LEU A 12 -25.18 -1.89 -22.40
CA LEU A 12 -26.55 -1.84 -22.90
C LEU A 12 -27.13 -3.25 -23.05
N ASN A 13 -26.39 -4.19 -23.64
CA ASN A 13 -26.88 -5.55 -23.91
C ASN A 13 -27.16 -6.35 -22.62
N ASP A 14 -26.51 -6.00 -21.52
CA ASP A 14 -26.78 -6.57 -20.20
C ASP A 14 -28.10 -6.07 -19.58
N LYS A 15 -28.60 -4.90 -19.98
CA LYS A 15 -29.71 -4.20 -19.29
C LYS A 15 -30.93 -3.94 -20.18
N LEU A 16 -30.75 -3.85 -21.49
CA LEU A 16 -31.72 -3.34 -22.45
C LEU A 16 -31.82 -4.28 -23.65
N LEU A 17 -33.05 -4.55 -24.05
CA LEU A 17 -33.36 -5.36 -25.22
C LEU A 17 -34.51 -4.72 -26.00
N PHE A 18 -34.65 -5.11 -27.26
CA PHE A 18 -35.63 -4.53 -28.18
C PHE A 18 -36.40 -5.63 -28.88
N ARG A 19 -37.67 -5.37 -29.18
CA ARG A 19 -38.49 -6.25 -30.01
C ARG A 19 -39.40 -5.44 -30.90
N PHE A 20 -39.80 -6.01 -32.02
CA PHE A 20 -40.72 -5.35 -32.96
C PHE A 20 -42.16 -5.79 -32.70
N SER A 21 -43.08 -4.82 -32.79
CA SER A 21 -44.52 -5.06 -32.90
C SER A 21 -44.96 -4.67 -34.31
N ILE A 22 -45.50 -5.63 -35.05
CA ILE A 22 -45.78 -5.51 -36.48
C ILE A 22 -47.19 -6.05 -36.75
N SER A 23 -48.01 -5.29 -37.48
CA SER A 23 -49.33 -5.81 -37.85
C SER A 23 -49.22 -7.14 -38.60
N ASN A 24 -50.15 -8.06 -38.32
CA ASN A 24 -50.26 -9.36 -38.98
C ASN A 24 -50.43 -9.24 -40.51
N ASP A 25 -50.77 -8.05 -41.00
CA ASP A 25 -50.84 -7.68 -42.41
C ASP A 25 -49.47 -7.58 -43.10
N PHE A 26 -48.38 -7.50 -42.34
CA PHE A 26 -47.01 -7.28 -42.86
C PHE A 26 -46.05 -8.44 -42.58
N ILE A 27 -46.49 -9.46 -41.85
CA ILE A 27 -45.69 -10.64 -41.51
C ILE A 27 -46.37 -11.89 -42.05
N ILE A 28 -45.61 -12.92 -42.43
CA ILE A 28 -46.11 -14.26 -42.75
C ILE A 28 -45.74 -15.22 -41.61
N ASN A 29 -44.47 -15.27 -41.22
CA ASN A 29 -43.98 -16.16 -40.16
C ASN A 29 -42.89 -15.47 -39.32
N PHE A 30 -43.35 -14.54 -38.47
CA PHE A 30 -42.55 -13.81 -37.49
C PHE A 30 -43.23 -13.90 -36.12
N ASN A 31 -42.53 -14.45 -35.13
CA ASN A 31 -43.03 -14.51 -33.76
C ASN A 31 -42.51 -13.31 -32.97
N GLU A 32 -43.37 -12.32 -32.76
CA GLU A 32 -43.02 -11.10 -32.04
C GLU A 32 -42.54 -11.37 -30.61
N ASN A 33 -43.05 -12.42 -29.94
CA ASN A 33 -42.79 -12.73 -28.54
C ASN A 33 -41.43 -13.39 -28.31
N GLU A 34 -40.91 -14.09 -29.31
CA GLU A 34 -39.61 -14.76 -29.23
C GLU A 34 -38.48 -13.90 -29.81
N ALA A 35 -38.80 -13.02 -30.76
CA ALA A 35 -37.82 -12.19 -31.46
C ALA A 35 -37.35 -11.00 -30.60
N ILE A 36 -36.26 -11.20 -29.88
CA ILE A 36 -35.59 -10.19 -29.04
C ILE A 36 -34.23 -9.85 -29.64
N PHE A 37 -33.87 -8.57 -29.65
CA PHE A 37 -32.69 -8.02 -30.29
C PHE A 37 -31.88 -7.13 -29.35
N THR A 38 -30.56 -7.16 -29.48
CA THR A 38 -29.65 -6.22 -28.83
C THR A 38 -29.67 -4.84 -29.51
N PHE A 39 -29.03 -3.85 -28.89
CA PHE A 39 -28.96 -2.49 -29.47
C PHE A 39 -28.21 -2.47 -30.82
N ASP A 40 -27.14 -3.25 -30.94
CA ASP A 40 -26.38 -3.37 -32.19
C ASP A 40 -27.11 -4.18 -33.26
N GLU A 41 -27.86 -5.23 -32.89
CA GLU A 41 -28.72 -5.96 -33.81
C GLU A 41 -29.85 -5.08 -34.33
N LEU A 42 -30.44 -4.23 -33.47
CA LEU A 42 -31.45 -3.26 -33.85
C LEU A 42 -30.92 -2.28 -34.92
N GLU A 43 -29.72 -1.72 -34.73
CA GLU A 43 -29.06 -0.86 -35.72
C GLU A 43 -28.97 -1.55 -37.09
N ARG A 44 -28.57 -2.83 -37.10
CA ARG A 44 -28.44 -3.63 -38.31
C ARG A 44 -29.77 -3.90 -39.00
N ILE A 45 -30.81 -4.24 -38.23
CA ILE A 45 -32.17 -4.48 -38.75
C ILE A 45 -32.72 -3.21 -39.38
N ILE A 46 -32.63 -2.08 -38.68
CA ILE A 46 -33.11 -0.79 -39.17
C ILE A 46 -32.42 -0.42 -40.48
N ASN A 47 -31.09 -0.54 -40.53
CA ASN A 47 -30.33 -0.20 -41.73
C ASN A 47 -30.64 -1.14 -42.90
N SER A 48 -30.69 -2.46 -42.67
CA SER A 48 -31.01 -3.47 -43.68
C SER A 48 -32.37 -3.21 -44.34
N ASN A 49 -33.41 -3.02 -43.52
CA ASN A 49 -34.76 -2.78 -44.03
C ASN A 49 -34.90 -1.40 -44.68
N PHE A 50 -34.32 -0.35 -44.09
CA PHE A 50 -34.31 0.99 -44.70
C PHE A 50 -33.67 0.97 -46.09
N THR A 51 -32.50 0.32 -46.23
CA THR A 51 -31.80 0.22 -47.51
C THR A 51 -32.63 -0.52 -48.55
N TYR A 52 -33.23 -1.66 -48.18
CA TYR A 52 -34.07 -2.42 -49.10
C TYR A 52 -35.31 -1.63 -49.56
N TRP A 53 -36.07 -1.05 -48.62
CA TRP A 53 -37.29 -0.32 -48.99
C TRP A 53 -36.98 0.98 -49.73
N SER A 54 -35.82 1.61 -49.48
CA SER A 54 -35.33 2.73 -50.27
C SER A 54 -35.04 2.36 -51.72
N SER A 55 -34.41 1.20 -51.97
CA SER A 55 -34.14 0.76 -53.34
C SER A 55 -35.40 0.43 -54.15
N ILE A 56 -36.51 0.12 -53.47
CA ILE A 56 -37.80 -0.13 -54.10
C ILE A 56 -38.59 1.18 -54.31
N ASN A 57 -38.42 2.17 -53.44
CA ASN A 57 -39.24 3.38 -53.42
C ASN A 57 -39.17 4.20 -54.72
N ASP A 58 -38.02 4.23 -55.39
CA ASP A 58 -37.86 4.92 -56.69
C ASP A 58 -38.65 4.24 -57.82
N ILE A 59 -38.96 2.95 -57.68
CA ILE A 59 -39.69 2.14 -58.67
C ILE A 59 -41.18 2.11 -58.32
N ALA A 60 -41.50 1.90 -57.05
CA ALA A 60 -42.85 1.81 -56.53
C ALA A 60 -42.92 2.51 -55.16
N PRO A 61 -43.40 3.77 -55.14
CA PRO A 61 -43.51 4.56 -53.91
C PRO A 61 -44.31 3.81 -52.85
N ASN A 62 -43.79 3.76 -51.64
CA ASN A 62 -44.39 3.07 -50.51
C ASN A 62 -44.10 3.77 -49.20
N ASN A 63 -44.98 3.59 -48.22
CA ASN A 63 -44.80 4.17 -46.87
C ASN A 63 -43.83 3.38 -46.00
N PHE A 64 -43.30 2.24 -46.45
CA PHE A 64 -42.34 1.45 -45.68
C PHE A 64 -40.99 2.16 -45.58
N MET A 65 -40.52 2.75 -46.68
CA MET A 65 -39.28 3.53 -46.68
C MET A 65 -39.33 4.65 -45.63
N SER A 66 -40.41 5.45 -45.59
CA SER A 66 -40.58 6.52 -44.60
C SER A 66 -40.69 5.98 -43.16
N ASN A 67 -41.36 4.84 -42.96
CA ASN A 67 -41.48 4.23 -41.63
C ASN A 67 -40.11 3.79 -41.07
N TRP A 68 -39.28 3.16 -41.91
CA TRP A 68 -37.91 2.79 -41.53
C TRP A 68 -36.99 4.00 -41.41
N GLN A 69 -37.21 5.06 -42.20
CA GLN A 69 -36.47 6.32 -42.08
C GLN A 69 -36.72 7.02 -40.74
N ASP A 70 -37.99 7.10 -40.31
CA ASP A 70 -38.36 7.68 -39.01
C ASP A 70 -37.73 6.90 -37.86
N LEU A 71 -37.84 5.57 -37.88
CA LEU A 71 -37.21 4.72 -36.85
C LEU A 71 -35.68 4.88 -36.86
N LYS A 72 -35.06 4.97 -38.03
CA LYS A 72 -33.62 5.21 -38.17
C LYS A 72 -33.21 6.57 -37.61
N HIS A 73 -34.00 7.62 -37.84
CA HIS A 73 -33.73 8.94 -37.29
C HIS A 73 -33.77 8.92 -35.76
N LYS A 74 -34.83 8.35 -35.18
CA LYS A 74 -34.98 8.18 -33.72
C LYS A 74 -33.85 7.36 -33.11
N PHE A 75 -33.47 6.26 -33.75
CA PHE A 75 -32.34 5.44 -33.33
C PHE A 75 -31.03 6.24 -33.34
N ASN A 76 -30.77 7.03 -34.38
CA ASN A 76 -29.56 7.84 -34.49
C ASN A 76 -29.46 8.93 -33.41
N VAL A 77 -30.59 9.51 -32.98
CA VAL A 77 -30.63 10.45 -31.85
C VAL A 77 -30.12 9.77 -30.57
N ILE A 78 -30.62 8.57 -30.27
CA ILE A 78 -30.16 7.77 -29.12
C ILE A 78 -28.69 7.38 -29.27
N ASN A 79 -28.30 6.90 -30.45
CA ASN A 79 -26.94 6.47 -30.73
C ASN A 79 -25.94 7.61 -30.50
N LYS A 80 -26.27 8.82 -30.98
CA LYS A 80 -25.45 10.02 -30.74
C LYS A 80 -25.34 10.34 -29.25
N TYR A 81 -26.46 10.37 -28.53
CA TYR A 81 -26.48 10.62 -27.09
C TYR A 81 -25.57 9.64 -26.34
N LEU A 82 -25.65 8.34 -26.64
CA LEU A 82 -24.86 7.31 -25.98
C LEU A 82 -23.35 7.49 -26.15
N PHE A 83 -22.90 7.96 -27.31
CA PHE A 83 -21.46 8.17 -27.58
C PHE A 83 -20.91 9.49 -27.02
N GLU A 84 -21.78 10.38 -26.54
CA GLU A 84 -21.40 11.64 -25.89
C GLU A 84 -21.38 11.52 -24.35
N LEU A 85 -21.73 10.36 -23.79
CA LEU A 85 -21.74 10.13 -22.35
C LEU A 85 -20.34 9.98 -21.76
N GLU A 86 -20.09 10.68 -20.64
CA GLU A 86 -18.89 10.50 -19.82
C GLU A 86 -19.05 9.35 -18.82
N GLU A 87 -20.27 9.11 -18.33
CA GLU A 87 -20.62 8.05 -17.38
C GLU A 87 -21.88 7.30 -17.83
N LEU A 88 -21.92 5.99 -17.60
CA LEU A 88 -23.05 5.13 -17.97
C LEU A 88 -24.07 5.06 -16.83
N ASN A 89 -25.17 5.80 -16.97
CA ASN A 89 -26.32 5.74 -16.07
C ASN A 89 -27.53 5.12 -16.78
N ILE A 90 -27.98 3.96 -16.27
CA ILE A 90 -29.09 3.21 -16.89
C ILE A 90 -30.43 3.94 -16.81
N ASP A 91 -30.66 4.75 -15.77
CA ASP A 91 -31.92 5.49 -15.59
C ASP A 91 -32.02 6.62 -16.62
N ASP A 92 -30.93 7.35 -16.83
CA ASP A 92 -30.85 8.42 -17.84
C ASP A 92 -30.98 7.84 -19.25
N ILE A 93 -30.32 6.71 -19.52
CA ILE A 93 -30.42 6.00 -20.80
C ILE A 93 -31.86 5.53 -21.04
N ASN A 94 -32.50 4.92 -20.04
CA ASN A 94 -33.90 4.52 -20.12
C ASN A 94 -34.82 5.70 -20.38
N TYR A 95 -34.59 6.83 -19.72
CA TYR A 95 -35.36 8.05 -19.94
C TYR A 95 -35.22 8.56 -21.38
N GLN A 96 -34.01 8.55 -21.95
CA GLN A 96 -33.81 8.97 -23.33
C GLN A 96 -34.46 8.02 -24.34
N ILE A 97 -34.32 6.70 -24.16
CA ILE A 97 -34.95 5.70 -25.02
C ILE A 97 -36.48 5.82 -24.97
N TYR A 98 -37.04 5.97 -23.76
CA TYR A 98 -38.47 6.13 -23.56
C TYR A 98 -39.05 7.33 -24.32
N ASN A 99 -38.36 8.47 -24.29
CA ASN A 99 -38.85 9.71 -24.88
C ASN A 99 -38.62 9.82 -26.40
N ASN A 100 -37.50 9.26 -26.90
CA ASN A 100 -37.10 9.50 -28.29
C ASN A 100 -37.26 8.28 -29.19
N LEU A 101 -37.27 7.05 -28.65
CA LEU A 101 -37.34 5.82 -29.45
C LEU A 101 -38.69 5.10 -29.29
N SER A 102 -39.04 4.69 -28.07
CA SER A 102 -40.35 4.09 -27.78
C SER A 102 -40.72 4.19 -26.31
N SER A 103 -41.95 4.62 -26.04
CA SER A 103 -42.53 4.61 -24.70
C SER A 103 -43.13 3.26 -24.29
N ASP A 104 -43.27 2.32 -25.22
CA ASP A 104 -43.78 0.98 -24.93
C ASP A 104 -42.63 0.07 -24.48
N ARG A 105 -42.72 -0.41 -23.24
CA ARG A 105 -41.71 -1.26 -22.62
C ARG A 105 -42.32 -2.30 -21.70
N GLU A 106 -41.62 -3.42 -21.56
CA GLU A 106 -41.93 -4.47 -20.60
C GLU A 106 -40.69 -4.80 -19.76
N TYR A 107 -40.92 -5.32 -18.55
CA TYR A 107 -39.86 -5.75 -17.65
C TYR A 107 -39.68 -7.25 -17.83
N GLY A 108 -38.51 -7.64 -18.34
CA GLY A 108 -38.11 -9.03 -18.53
C GLY A 108 -37.56 -9.65 -17.25
N GLU A 109 -37.03 -10.87 -17.37
CA GLU A 109 -36.30 -11.54 -16.28
C GLU A 109 -35.01 -10.75 -15.94
N GLN A 110 -34.60 -10.79 -14.66
CA GLN A 110 -33.34 -10.19 -14.17
C GLN A 110 -33.19 -8.67 -14.40
N ASP A 111 -34.26 -7.90 -14.18
CA ASP A 111 -34.29 -6.42 -14.26
C ASP A 111 -33.95 -5.86 -15.66
N LYS A 112 -34.07 -6.65 -16.73
CA LYS A 112 -33.90 -6.16 -18.10
C LYS A 112 -35.13 -5.40 -18.58
N THR A 113 -34.92 -4.25 -19.20
CA THR A 113 -36.01 -3.48 -19.84
C THR A 113 -36.07 -3.82 -21.33
N ILE A 114 -37.23 -4.26 -21.80
CA ILE A 114 -37.46 -4.63 -23.20
C ILE A 114 -38.34 -3.55 -23.83
N TYR A 115 -37.83 -2.83 -24.83
CA TYR A 115 -38.59 -1.82 -25.57
C TYR A 115 -39.27 -2.41 -26.80
N LYS A 116 -40.56 -2.12 -26.96
CA LYS A 116 -41.38 -2.55 -28.10
C LYS A 116 -41.40 -1.46 -29.16
N LEU A 117 -41.01 -1.81 -30.38
CA LEU A 117 -40.92 -0.90 -31.52
C LEU A 117 -42.04 -1.23 -32.52
N SER A 118 -43.06 -0.38 -32.58
CA SER A 118 -44.15 -0.54 -33.55
C SER A 118 -43.68 -0.12 -34.95
N ILE A 119 -43.82 -1.00 -35.94
CA ILE A 119 -43.53 -0.66 -37.33
C ILE A 119 -44.54 -1.27 -38.30
N ALA A 120 -45.06 -0.43 -39.21
CA ALA A 120 -45.98 -0.86 -40.25
C ALA A 120 -45.21 -1.17 -41.53
N SER A 121 -44.48 -2.29 -41.55
CA SER A 121 -43.69 -2.74 -42.70
C SER A 121 -43.28 -4.21 -42.55
N PRO A 122 -43.12 -4.97 -43.66
CA PRO A 122 -42.44 -6.26 -43.60
C PRO A 122 -40.98 -6.12 -43.17
N ILE A 123 -40.52 -7.08 -42.37
CA ILE A 123 -39.20 -7.08 -41.74
C ILE A 123 -38.32 -8.22 -42.26
N ASP A 124 -37.02 -7.96 -42.44
CA ASP A 124 -36.00 -8.94 -42.80
C ASP A 124 -35.74 -10.06 -41.78
N ARG A 125 -36.43 -10.04 -40.63
CA ARG A 125 -36.42 -11.09 -39.61
C ARG A 125 -37.61 -12.05 -39.71
N ASP A 126 -38.59 -11.75 -40.56
CA ASP A 126 -39.61 -12.72 -40.93
C ASP A 126 -38.96 -13.88 -41.69
N SER A 127 -39.17 -15.11 -41.23
CA SER A 127 -38.57 -16.29 -41.86
C SER A 127 -39.02 -16.48 -43.31
N GLU A 128 -40.18 -15.94 -43.67
CA GLU A 128 -40.75 -15.94 -45.01
C GLU A 128 -40.57 -14.60 -45.74
N ILE A 129 -39.69 -13.70 -45.27
CA ILE A 129 -39.44 -12.42 -45.95
C ILE A 129 -39.02 -12.61 -47.41
N ARG A 130 -38.33 -13.70 -47.72
CA ARG A 130 -37.87 -14.01 -49.07
C ARG A 130 -39.03 -14.08 -50.06
N ILE A 131 -40.12 -14.77 -49.71
CA ILE A 131 -41.25 -14.92 -50.61
C ILE A 131 -42.02 -13.60 -50.77
N ILE A 132 -42.00 -12.72 -49.76
CA ILE A 132 -42.51 -11.35 -49.87
C ILE A 132 -41.66 -10.55 -50.85
N LYS A 133 -40.33 -10.57 -50.71
CA LYS A 133 -39.41 -9.86 -51.62
C LYS A 133 -39.52 -10.33 -53.08
N SER A 134 -39.68 -11.63 -53.29
CA SER A 134 -39.92 -12.22 -54.63
C SER A 134 -41.22 -11.69 -55.24
N PHE A 135 -42.29 -11.62 -54.45
CA PHE A 135 -43.55 -11.00 -54.89
C PHE A 135 -43.38 -9.50 -55.18
N VAL A 136 -42.68 -8.75 -54.33
CA VAL A 136 -42.39 -7.32 -54.57
C VAL A 136 -41.69 -7.13 -55.90
N SER A 137 -40.64 -7.91 -56.18
CA SER A 137 -39.92 -7.88 -57.46
C SER A 137 -40.82 -8.20 -58.65
N PHE A 138 -41.76 -9.15 -58.51
CA PHE A 138 -42.74 -9.45 -59.55
C PHE A 138 -43.73 -8.29 -59.77
N TYR A 139 -44.24 -7.70 -58.69
CA TYR A 139 -45.25 -6.65 -58.73
C TYR A 139 -44.69 -5.34 -59.29
N THR A 140 -43.46 -4.98 -58.93
CA THR A 140 -42.79 -3.76 -59.43
C THR A 140 -42.56 -3.82 -60.94
N GLN A 141 -42.36 -5.00 -61.52
CA GLN A 141 -42.26 -5.18 -62.98
C GLN A 141 -43.57 -4.92 -63.72
N GLN A 142 -44.71 -4.93 -63.03
CA GLN A 142 -46.02 -4.67 -63.64
C GLN A 142 -46.31 -3.17 -63.78
N ASN A 143 -45.43 -2.28 -63.29
CA ASN A 143 -45.61 -0.81 -63.26
C ASN A 143 -46.91 -0.36 -62.56
N GLN A 144 -47.29 -1.04 -61.49
CA GLN A 144 -48.56 -0.80 -60.79
C GLN A 144 -48.41 0.01 -59.51
N ASN A 145 -49.45 0.79 -59.20
CA ASN A 145 -49.57 1.55 -57.96
C ASN A 145 -50.04 0.65 -56.79
N ASN A 146 -50.09 1.18 -55.57
CA ASN A 146 -50.61 0.50 -54.37
C ASN A 146 -49.81 -0.74 -53.95
N LEU A 147 -48.48 -0.64 -53.97
CA LEU A 147 -47.58 -1.73 -53.56
C LEU A 147 -47.88 -2.23 -52.13
N VAL A 148 -48.25 -1.32 -51.22
CA VAL A 148 -48.56 -1.65 -49.82
C VAL A 148 -49.77 -2.58 -49.74
N GLU A 149 -50.88 -2.23 -50.40
CA GLU A 149 -52.10 -3.03 -50.46
C GLU A 149 -51.88 -4.36 -51.18
N ALA A 150 -51.00 -4.37 -52.19
CA ALA A 150 -50.63 -5.58 -52.92
C ALA A 150 -49.86 -6.55 -52.02
N ILE A 151 -48.90 -6.05 -51.24
CA ILE A 151 -48.14 -6.85 -50.27
C ILE A 151 -49.07 -7.39 -49.17
N LYS A 152 -49.97 -6.55 -48.63
CA LYS A 152 -50.97 -7.02 -47.64
C LYS A 152 -51.85 -8.12 -48.21
N SER A 153 -52.32 -7.96 -49.45
CA SER A 153 -53.13 -8.96 -50.15
C SER A 153 -52.34 -10.26 -50.38
N TYR A 154 -51.07 -10.16 -50.77
CA TYR A 154 -50.18 -11.30 -50.92
C TYR A 154 -49.96 -12.06 -49.61
N ILE A 155 -49.67 -11.34 -48.52
CA ILE A 155 -49.48 -11.91 -47.19
C ILE A 155 -50.76 -12.61 -46.71
N TYR A 156 -51.91 -11.95 -46.89
CA TYR A 156 -53.21 -12.51 -46.56
C TYR A 156 -53.48 -13.81 -47.31
N LEU A 157 -53.28 -13.83 -48.63
CA LEU A 157 -53.48 -15.02 -49.46
C LEU A 157 -52.48 -16.14 -49.16
N SER A 158 -51.25 -15.80 -48.80
CA SER A 158 -50.23 -16.79 -48.40
C SER A 158 -50.65 -17.54 -47.14
N LYS A 159 -51.33 -16.86 -46.20
CA LYS A 159 -51.90 -17.47 -44.99
C LYS A 159 -53.25 -18.15 -45.24
N ASN A 160 -54.02 -17.67 -46.23
CA ASN A 160 -55.37 -18.14 -46.51
C ASN A 160 -55.54 -18.52 -48.01
N PRO A 161 -54.97 -19.66 -48.45
CA PRO A 161 -54.97 -20.03 -49.87
C PRO A 161 -56.37 -20.23 -50.49
N SER A 162 -57.39 -20.49 -49.67
CA SER A 162 -58.79 -20.66 -50.13
C SER A 162 -59.38 -19.41 -50.80
N TYR A 163 -58.84 -18.22 -50.53
CA TYR A 163 -59.31 -16.96 -51.10
C TYR A 163 -58.62 -16.59 -52.43
N ILE A 164 -57.65 -17.37 -52.89
CA ILE A 164 -56.90 -17.07 -54.12
C ILE A 164 -57.85 -16.89 -55.31
N GLY A 165 -58.88 -17.74 -55.45
CA GLY A 165 -59.84 -17.64 -56.55
C GLY A 165 -60.61 -16.31 -56.58
N SER A 166 -61.09 -15.84 -55.43
CA SER A 166 -61.87 -14.59 -55.35
C SER A 166 -61.01 -13.34 -55.57
N TYR A 167 -59.74 -13.38 -55.13
CA TYR A 167 -58.78 -12.31 -55.37
C TYR A 167 -58.32 -12.30 -56.84
N PHE A 168 -58.19 -13.47 -57.46
CA PHE A 168 -57.85 -13.60 -58.89
C PHE A 168 -58.96 -13.06 -59.81
N SER A 169 -60.23 -13.17 -59.43
CA SER A 169 -61.34 -12.59 -60.19
C SER A 169 -61.60 -11.11 -59.91
N ASN A 170 -60.79 -10.47 -59.05
CA ASN A 170 -61.03 -9.11 -58.60
C ASN A 170 -60.50 -8.07 -59.62
N SER A 171 -61.24 -6.98 -59.84
CA SER A 171 -60.83 -5.90 -60.76
C SER A 171 -59.72 -5.01 -60.21
N TYR A 172 -59.48 -5.03 -58.90
CA TYR A 172 -58.39 -4.27 -58.30
C TYR A 172 -57.06 -5.01 -58.47
N GLU A 173 -56.10 -4.37 -59.14
CA GLU A 173 -54.79 -4.93 -59.48
C GLU A 173 -54.00 -5.40 -58.25
N TYR A 174 -54.07 -4.65 -57.15
CA TYR A 174 -53.44 -5.01 -55.87
C TYR A 174 -54.07 -6.26 -55.21
N LYS A 175 -55.19 -6.78 -55.71
CA LYS A 175 -55.74 -8.10 -55.33
C LYS A 175 -55.49 -9.16 -56.40
N PHE A 176 -55.63 -8.78 -57.67
CA PHE A 176 -55.43 -9.64 -58.83
C PHE A 176 -54.01 -10.21 -58.91
N TYR A 177 -52.99 -9.34 -58.91
CA TYR A 177 -51.60 -9.75 -59.12
C TYR A 177 -51.02 -10.64 -58.01
N PRO A 178 -51.30 -10.41 -56.71
CA PRO A 178 -50.95 -11.36 -55.66
C PRO A 178 -51.49 -12.77 -55.90
N ALA A 179 -52.76 -12.88 -56.29
CA ALA A 179 -53.39 -14.16 -56.58
C ALA A 179 -52.79 -14.82 -57.82
N LEU A 180 -52.57 -14.05 -58.89
CA LEU A 180 -51.90 -14.53 -60.11
C LEU A 180 -50.49 -15.06 -59.79
N PHE A 181 -49.71 -14.35 -58.98
CA PHE A 181 -48.36 -14.76 -58.59
C PHE A 181 -48.36 -16.10 -57.83
N LEU A 182 -49.25 -16.26 -56.85
CA LEU A 182 -49.40 -17.51 -56.09
C LEU A 182 -49.87 -18.67 -56.97
N LEU A 183 -50.82 -18.44 -57.87
CA LEU A 183 -51.27 -19.46 -58.84
C LEU A 183 -50.14 -19.87 -59.78
N ARG A 184 -49.39 -18.90 -60.32
CA ARG A 184 -48.22 -19.17 -61.16
C ARG A 184 -47.20 -20.05 -60.43
N LYS A 185 -46.94 -19.76 -59.15
CA LYS A 185 -46.04 -20.57 -58.31
C LYS A 185 -46.57 -21.99 -58.11
N ASN A 186 -47.87 -22.14 -57.86
CA ASN A 186 -48.50 -23.46 -57.67
C ASN A 186 -48.56 -24.29 -58.96
N PHE A 187 -48.66 -23.66 -60.14
CA PHE A 187 -48.72 -24.35 -61.44
C PHE A 187 -47.36 -24.56 -62.09
N SER A 188 -46.31 -23.85 -61.67
CA SER A 188 -44.98 -23.98 -62.25
C SER A 188 -44.16 -25.07 -61.54
N ASN A 189 -43.78 -26.14 -62.25
CA ASN A 189 -42.79 -27.13 -61.79
C ASN A 189 -41.35 -26.55 -61.66
N ILE A 190 -41.18 -25.25 -61.82
CA ILE A 190 -39.89 -24.57 -61.85
C ILE A 190 -39.60 -24.06 -60.44
N LYS A 191 -38.70 -24.76 -59.74
CA LYS A 191 -37.98 -24.22 -58.56
C LYS A 191 -37.48 -22.82 -58.93
N GLU A 192 -37.84 -21.82 -58.13
CA GLU A 192 -37.43 -20.41 -58.12
C GLU A 192 -36.49 -19.95 -59.25
N ASN A 193 -36.87 -18.87 -59.97
CA ASN A 193 -36.04 -18.27 -61.01
C ASN A 193 -34.60 -18.06 -60.51
N LEU A 194 -33.59 -18.51 -61.30
CA LEU A 194 -32.18 -18.44 -60.95
C LEU A 194 -31.73 -17.02 -60.57
N SER A 195 -32.25 -15.99 -61.26
CA SER A 195 -31.95 -14.60 -60.94
C SER A 195 -32.55 -14.16 -59.60
N ASP A 196 -33.71 -14.71 -59.22
CA ASP A 196 -34.38 -14.46 -57.94
C ASP A 196 -33.63 -15.14 -56.79
N PHE A 197 -33.03 -16.32 -57.05
CA PHE A 197 -32.13 -16.99 -56.11
C PHE A 197 -30.81 -16.20 -55.93
N GLU A 198 -30.16 -15.78 -57.02
CA GLU A 198 -28.93 -14.98 -56.93
C GLU A 198 -29.16 -13.65 -56.18
N THR A 199 -30.23 -12.93 -56.53
CA THR A 199 -30.52 -11.60 -55.96
C THR A 199 -31.02 -11.67 -54.51
N ASN A 200 -31.84 -12.65 -54.15
CA ASN A 200 -32.45 -12.71 -52.82
C ASN A 200 -31.75 -13.67 -51.84
N ILE A 201 -30.86 -14.56 -52.31
CA ILE A 201 -30.12 -15.49 -51.45
C ILE A 201 -28.62 -15.22 -51.50
N VAL A 202 -28.01 -15.32 -52.68
CA VAL A 202 -26.54 -15.30 -52.81
C VAL A 202 -26.00 -13.92 -52.47
N ALA A 203 -26.56 -12.85 -53.04
CA ALA A 203 -26.08 -11.49 -52.79
C ALA A 203 -26.25 -11.05 -51.31
N PRO A 204 -27.40 -11.26 -50.65
CA PRO A 204 -27.55 -10.93 -49.22
C PRO A 204 -26.63 -11.74 -48.31
N ILE A 205 -26.44 -13.04 -48.57
CA ILE A 205 -25.52 -13.88 -47.79
C ILE A 205 -24.08 -13.39 -47.96
N THR A 206 -23.66 -13.10 -49.20
CA THR A 206 -22.31 -12.62 -49.50
C THR A 206 -22.03 -11.28 -48.82
N ASN A 207 -22.98 -10.34 -48.89
CA ASN A 207 -22.87 -9.05 -48.21
C ASN A 207 -22.81 -9.21 -46.69
N LYS A 208 -23.68 -10.04 -46.10
CA LYS A 208 -23.69 -10.29 -44.65
C LYS A 208 -22.38 -10.93 -44.18
N LEU A 209 -21.81 -11.86 -44.97
CA LEU A 209 -20.50 -12.47 -44.67
C LEU A 209 -19.37 -11.43 -44.71
N ARG A 210 -19.37 -10.56 -45.73
CA ARG A 210 -18.39 -9.48 -45.86
C ARG A 210 -18.46 -8.51 -44.69
N ASP A 211 -19.67 -8.10 -44.30
CA ASP A 211 -19.89 -7.19 -43.18
C ASP A 211 -19.43 -7.80 -41.84
N ILE A 212 -19.70 -9.11 -41.63
CA ILE A 212 -19.20 -9.84 -40.46
C ILE A 212 -17.67 -9.83 -40.43
N SER A 213 -17.01 -10.08 -41.56
CA SER A 213 -15.54 -10.07 -41.64
C SER A 213 -14.96 -8.69 -41.29
N ILE A 214 -15.51 -7.61 -41.87
CA ILE A 214 -15.05 -6.23 -41.60
C ILE A 214 -15.27 -5.86 -40.12
N GLN A 215 -16.43 -6.22 -39.56
CA GLN A 215 -16.73 -5.95 -38.16
C GLN A 215 -15.83 -6.73 -37.21
N SER A 216 -15.58 -8.01 -37.51
CA SER A 216 -14.65 -8.85 -36.75
C SER A 216 -13.24 -8.25 -36.73
N ASP A 217 -12.72 -7.83 -37.89
CA ASP A 217 -11.40 -7.20 -37.98
C ASP A 217 -11.33 -5.88 -37.19
N LYS A 218 -12.41 -5.08 -37.22
CA LYS A 218 -12.50 -3.85 -36.43
C LYS A 218 -12.49 -4.13 -34.93
N GLN A 219 -13.31 -5.07 -34.46
CA GLN A 219 -13.35 -5.47 -33.06
C GLN A 219 -12.00 -6.03 -32.60
N TYR A 220 -11.36 -6.86 -33.42
CA TYR A 220 -10.04 -7.39 -33.13
C TYR A 220 -9.00 -6.26 -32.92
N ARG A 221 -9.00 -5.26 -33.80
CA ARG A 221 -8.12 -4.08 -33.66
C ARG A 221 -8.42 -3.27 -32.40
N GLU A 222 -9.68 -3.01 -32.09
CA GLU A 222 -10.09 -2.28 -30.88
C GLU A 222 -9.70 -3.01 -29.59
N ILE A 223 -9.89 -4.32 -29.54
CA ILE A 223 -9.49 -5.16 -28.39
C ILE A 223 -7.96 -5.16 -28.24
N THR A 224 -7.24 -5.29 -29.34
CA THR A 224 -5.76 -5.29 -29.33
C THR A 224 -5.23 -3.95 -28.81
N SER A 225 -5.70 -2.82 -29.36
CA SER A 225 -5.25 -1.49 -28.90
C SER A 225 -5.60 -1.24 -27.43
N PHE A 226 -6.81 -1.62 -26.99
CA PHE A 226 -7.19 -1.47 -25.59
C PHE A 226 -6.31 -2.31 -24.65
N THR A 227 -5.99 -3.54 -25.07
CA THR A 227 -5.13 -4.44 -24.29
C THR A 227 -3.71 -3.90 -24.20
N GLU A 228 -3.15 -3.38 -25.29
CA GLU A 228 -1.84 -2.75 -25.32
C GLU A 228 -1.80 -1.48 -24.44
N ASP A 229 -2.81 -0.62 -24.55
CA ASP A 229 -2.91 0.60 -23.73
C ASP A 229 -2.98 0.27 -22.24
N LYS A 230 -3.81 -0.71 -21.86
CA LYS A 230 -3.92 -1.15 -20.46
C LYS A 230 -2.66 -1.84 -19.96
N HIS A 231 -2.01 -2.63 -20.80
CA HIS A 231 -0.73 -3.24 -20.47
C HIS A 231 0.34 -2.17 -20.20
N ASN A 232 0.44 -1.16 -21.07
CA ASN A 232 1.37 -0.04 -20.91
C ASN A 232 1.07 0.78 -19.65
N GLU A 233 -0.20 1.01 -19.32
CA GLU A 233 -0.61 1.70 -18.10
C GLU A 233 -0.21 0.92 -16.83
N ILE A 234 -0.50 -0.39 -16.81
CA ILE A 234 -0.11 -1.28 -15.70
C ILE A 234 1.41 -1.33 -15.56
N GLN A 235 2.14 -1.44 -16.68
CA GLN A 235 3.61 -1.47 -16.68
C GLN A 235 4.18 -0.19 -16.07
N LYS A 236 3.68 0.98 -16.46
CA LYS A 236 4.11 2.27 -15.88
C LYS A 236 3.84 2.35 -14.37
N GLN A 237 2.68 1.87 -13.91
CA GLN A 237 2.37 1.85 -12.48
C GLN A 237 3.27 0.87 -11.72
N PHE A 238 3.53 -0.30 -12.30
CA PHE A 238 4.43 -1.30 -11.75
C PHE A 238 5.86 -0.77 -11.64
N ASP A 239 6.41 -0.19 -12.70
CA ASP A 239 7.75 0.39 -12.71
C ASP A 239 7.90 1.51 -11.67
N LYS A 240 6.87 2.36 -11.53
CA LYS A 240 6.82 3.38 -10.49
C LYS A 240 6.85 2.74 -9.09
N LYS A 241 6.06 1.70 -8.85
CA LYS A 241 6.02 0.99 -7.57
C LYS A 241 7.33 0.27 -7.25
N VAL A 242 7.99 -0.29 -8.25
CA VAL A 242 9.34 -0.87 -8.11
C VAL A 242 10.32 0.22 -7.69
N SER A 243 10.30 1.40 -8.33
CA SER A 243 11.17 2.52 -7.93
C SER A 243 10.90 2.96 -6.48
N GLU A 244 9.64 3.19 -6.11
CA GLU A 244 9.24 3.54 -4.74
C GLU A 244 9.73 2.49 -3.72
N PHE A 245 9.61 1.20 -4.06
CA PHE A 245 10.06 0.11 -3.20
C PHE A 245 11.59 0.05 -3.07
N THR A 246 12.33 0.31 -4.15
CA THR A 246 13.80 0.36 -4.10
C THR A 246 14.31 1.52 -3.23
N GLU A 247 13.66 2.69 -3.30
CA GLU A 247 13.97 3.83 -2.43
C GLU A 247 13.64 3.51 -0.96
N PHE A 248 12.48 2.90 -0.70
CA PHE A 248 12.10 2.46 0.64
C PHE A 248 13.08 1.43 1.21
N GLN A 249 13.48 0.43 0.42
CA GLN A 249 14.46 -0.57 0.84
C GLN A 249 15.82 0.07 1.17
N LYS A 250 16.26 1.05 0.37
CA LYS A 250 17.48 1.81 0.66
C LYS A 250 17.36 2.57 1.99
N SER A 251 16.26 3.29 2.19
CA SER A 251 16.00 4.02 3.44
C SER A 251 15.93 3.10 4.66
N LEU A 252 15.33 1.91 4.53
CA LEU A 252 15.29 0.92 5.60
C LEU A 252 16.68 0.38 5.93
N ASN A 253 17.51 0.10 4.92
CA ASN A 253 18.88 -0.37 5.14
C ASN A 253 19.72 0.71 5.84
N GLU A 254 19.64 1.97 5.40
CA GLU A 254 20.31 3.10 6.03
C GLU A 254 19.85 3.29 7.48
N TRP A 255 18.54 3.21 7.73
CA TRP A 255 17.99 3.27 9.09
C TRP A 255 18.47 2.10 9.96
N GLN A 256 18.49 0.88 9.41
CA GLN A 256 18.95 -0.31 10.14
C GLN A 256 20.42 -0.18 10.51
N GLU A 257 21.27 0.27 9.58
CA GLU A 257 22.69 0.52 9.83
C GLU A 257 22.90 1.61 10.87
N GLU A 258 22.18 2.73 10.77
CA GLU A 258 22.23 3.83 11.75
C GLU A 258 21.82 3.35 13.15
N LYS A 259 20.75 2.54 13.27
CA LYS A 259 20.30 1.99 14.55
C LYS A 259 21.27 0.97 15.11
N GLN A 260 21.84 0.12 14.27
CA GLN A 260 22.84 -0.86 14.71
C GLN A 260 24.09 -0.17 15.24
N ASN A 261 24.58 0.86 14.56
CA ASN A 261 25.72 1.65 15.01
C ASN A 261 25.42 2.35 16.35
N LYS A 262 24.27 3.02 16.46
CA LYS A 262 23.85 3.66 17.73
C LYS A 262 23.71 2.67 18.89
N LEU A 263 23.22 1.46 18.64
CA LEU A 263 23.12 0.41 19.66
C LEU A 263 24.50 -0.11 20.08
N ASN A 264 25.41 -0.30 19.12
CA ASN A 264 26.79 -0.70 19.40
C ASN A 264 27.52 0.37 20.24
N ASP A 265 27.42 1.64 19.84
CA ASP A 265 28.01 2.78 20.57
C ASP A 265 27.44 2.89 21.99
N LEU A 266 26.12 2.70 22.14
CA LEU A 266 25.46 2.72 23.45
C LEU A 266 25.93 1.54 24.31
N GLN A 267 26.06 0.34 23.73
CA GLN A 267 26.54 -0.86 24.42
C GLN A 267 27.98 -0.67 24.90
N GLU A 268 28.86 -0.11 24.06
CA GLU A 268 30.24 0.18 24.43
C GLU A 268 30.31 1.24 25.53
N THR A 269 29.54 2.33 25.40
CA THR A 269 29.43 3.38 26.42
C THR A 269 28.96 2.81 27.76
N TYR A 270 27.93 1.96 27.74
CA TYR A 270 27.38 1.34 28.94
C TYR A 270 28.37 0.35 29.59
N LYS A 271 29.08 -0.45 28.78
CA LYS A 271 30.13 -1.35 29.27
C LYS A 271 31.28 -0.58 29.92
N ASN A 272 31.71 0.53 29.30
CA ASN A 272 32.74 1.41 29.85
C ASN A 272 32.29 2.07 31.17
N LYS A 273 31.03 2.55 31.23
CA LYS A 273 30.44 3.10 32.46
C LYS A 273 30.43 2.06 33.58
N LEU A 274 29.89 0.87 33.33
CA LEU A 274 29.79 -0.20 34.35
C LEU A 274 31.18 -0.64 34.86
N SER A 275 32.19 -0.68 33.98
CA SER A 275 33.56 -1.04 34.35
C SER A 275 34.23 -0.01 35.28
N LEU A 276 33.80 1.25 35.26
CA LEU A 276 34.46 2.36 35.98
C LEU A 276 33.65 2.89 37.17
N GLU A 277 32.34 2.64 37.20
CA GLU A 277 31.45 3.02 38.29
C GLU A 277 31.71 2.19 39.56
N ALA A 278 31.93 0.87 39.43
CA ALA A 278 32.24 0.00 40.56
C ALA A 278 33.56 0.37 41.28
N PRO A 279 34.67 0.69 40.56
CA PRO A 279 35.88 1.24 41.20
C PRO A 279 35.68 2.58 41.90
N GLU A 280 34.96 3.55 41.30
CA GLU A 280 34.69 4.86 41.94
C GLU A 280 33.95 4.68 43.27
N GLN A 281 32.91 3.85 43.27
CA GLN A 281 32.13 3.55 44.47
C GLN A 281 33.02 2.90 45.55
N LEU A 282 33.83 1.91 45.19
CA LEU A 282 34.76 1.24 46.11
C LEU A 282 35.77 2.22 46.74
N TRP A 283 36.34 3.14 45.96
CA TRP A 283 37.29 4.13 46.46
C TRP A 283 36.64 5.15 47.40
N ASN A 284 35.43 5.61 47.06
CA ASN A 284 34.65 6.50 47.93
C ASN A 284 34.28 5.82 49.26
N GLU A 285 33.83 4.56 49.22
CA GLU A 285 33.51 3.79 50.42
C GLU A 285 34.74 3.63 51.33
N ARG A 286 35.90 3.24 50.78
CA ARG A 286 37.15 3.13 51.54
C ARG A 286 37.61 4.48 52.11
N ALA A 287 37.49 5.55 51.35
CA ALA A 287 37.87 6.88 51.82
C ALA A 287 37.02 7.31 53.04
N VAL A 288 35.71 7.06 52.99
CA VAL A 288 34.79 7.32 54.11
C VAL A 288 35.15 6.45 55.33
N GLU A 289 35.47 5.17 55.13
CA GLU A 289 35.86 4.28 56.22
C GLU A 289 37.15 4.76 56.93
N HIS A 290 38.19 5.09 56.17
CA HIS A 290 39.45 5.59 56.71
C HIS A 290 39.29 6.97 57.37
N GLN A 291 38.42 7.84 56.85
CA GLN A 291 38.09 9.11 57.50
C GLN A 291 37.37 8.90 58.84
N LYS A 292 36.45 7.94 58.93
CA LYS A 292 35.80 7.54 60.19
C LYS A 292 36.78 6.91 61.18
N ARG A 293 37.76 6.13 60.71
CA ARG A 293 38.85 5.62 61.57
C ARG A 293 39.75 6.74 62.06
N ALA A 294 40.17 7.66 61.17
CA ALA A 294 41.02 8.79 61.53
C ALA A 294 40.36 9.64 62.62
N THR A 295 39.10 10.02 62.45
CA THR A 295 38.35 10.79 63.46
C THR A 295 38.23 10.07 64.80
N ARG A 296 37.93 8.75 64.81
CA ARG A 296 37.94 7.94 66.05
C ARG A 296 39.32 7.94 66.71
N TRP A 297 40.39 7.75 65.96
CA TRP A 297 41.76 7.80 66.48
C TRP A 297 42.15 9.20 66.97
N THR A 298 41.63 10.27 66.36
CA THR A 298 41.82 11.65 66.85
C THR A 298 41.13 11.85 68.19
N TYR A 299 39.89 11.40 68.36
CA TYR A 299 39.22 11.45 69.67
C TYR A 299 39.95 10.60 70.72
N PHE A 300 40.44 9.42 70.33
CA PHE A 300 41.27 8.58 71.20
C PHE A 300 42.58 9.27 71.58
N LEU A 301 43.26 9.95 70.64
CA LEU A 301 44.47 10.73 70.91
C LEU A 301 44.21 11.86 71.92
N ILE A 302 43.10 12.58 71.78
CA ILE A 302 42.70 13.65 72.71
C ILE A 302 42.45 13.06 74.10
N GLY A 303 41.70 11.95 74.18
CA GLY A 303 41.45 11.26 75.44
C GLY A 303 42.72 10.71 76.09
N ALA A 304 43.61 10.10 75.30
CA ALA A 304 44.90 9.60 75.76
C ALA A 304 45.81 10.73 76.26
N ALA A 305 45.85 11.87 75.57
CA ALA A 305 46.61 13.04 76.01
C ALA A 305 46.11 13.57 77.36
N LEU A 306 44.78 13.69 77.53
CA LEU A 306 44.17 14.09 78.82
C LEU A 306 44.50 13.08 79.93
N ALA A 307 44.36 11.78 79.66
CA ALA A 307 44.66 10.73 80.62
C ALA A 307 46.15 10.72 81.03
N LEU A 308 47.07 10.94 80.08
CA LEU A 308 48.50 11.04 80.34
C LEU A 308 48.84 12.29 81.18
N ILE A 309 48.18 13.43 80.94
CA ILE A 309 48.32 14.63 81.77
C ILE A 309 47.83 14.35 83.20
N SER A 310 46.65 13.73 83.36
CA SER A 310 46.13 13.36 84.68
C SER A 310 47.04 12.36 85.40
N ALA A 311 47.59 11.37 84.68
CA ALA A 311 48.55 10.42 85.23
C ALA A 311 49.86 11.10 85.66
N LEU A 312 50.33 12.09 84.91
CA LEU A 312 51.51 12.88 85.27
C LEU A 312 51.26 13.69 86.55
N VAL A 313 50.10 14.34 86.69
CA VAL A 313 49.72 15.07 87.92
C VAL A 313 49.64 14.12 89.12
N LEU A 314 49.01 12.96 88.97
CA LEU A 314 48.92 11.95 90.03
C LEU A 314 50.31 11.42 90.41
N LEU A 315 51.17 11.15 89.42
CA LEU A 315 52.53 10.68 89.64
C LEU A 315 53.38 11.72 90.38
N VAL A 316 53.23 13.02 90.07
CA VAL A 316 53.89 14.10 90.81
C VAL A 316 53.42 14.14 92.27
N ILE A 317 52.12 13.99 92.53
CA ILE A 317 51.57 13.94 93.90
C ILE A 317 52.11 12.72 94.64
N VAL A 318 52.06 11.53 94.02
CA VAL A 318 52.55 10.29 94.63
C VAL A 318 54.04 10.37 94.90
N ILE A 319 54.87 10.85 93.96
CA ILE A 319 56.31 11.03 94.19
C ILE A 319 56.57 12.06 95.29
N HIS A 320 55.83 13.17 95.35
CA HIS A 320 55.98 14.17 96.41
C HIS A 320 55.68 13.58 97.81
N ASP A 321 54.62 12.77 97.91
CA ASP A 321 54.20 12.11 99.16
C ASP A 321 55.15 10.93 99.54
N TYR A 322 55.61 10.15 98.55
CA TYR A 322 56.58 9.06 98.74
C TYR A 322 58.00 9.57 99.07
N SER A 323 58.40 10.71 98.47
CA SER A 323 59.66 11.42 98.72
C SER A 323 59.77 11.88 100.16
N LEU A 324 58.67 12.35 100.73
CA LEU A 324 58.59 12.76 102.13
C LEU A 324 58.71 11.59 103.13
N ASN A 325 58.28 10.38 102.76
CA ASN A 325 58.15 9.27 103.71
C ASN A 325 59.21 8.15 103.63
N ILE A 326 59.88 7.89 102.49
CA ILE A 326 60.81 6.71 102.39
C ILE A 326 62.10 6.97 101.59
N ILE A 327 62.09 7.85 100.57
CA ILE A 327 63.22 7.94 99.61
C ILE A 327 64.54 8.41 100.25
N LYS A 328 64.49 9.15 101.36
CA LYS A 328 65.71 9.53 102.11
C LYS A 328 66.43 8.37 102.81
N LYS A 329 65.82 7.17 102.93
CA LYS A 329 66.38 6.10 103.78
C LYS A 329 67.02 4.91 103.06
N ASP A 330 66.56 4.48 101.88
CA ASP A 330 66.99 3.17 101.33
C ASP A 330 67.53 3.13 99.87
N LEU A 331 67.53 4.22 99.08
CA LEU A 331 68.03 4.22 97.68
C LEU A 331 68.68 5.57 97.26
N PRO A 332 69.97 5.82 97.55
CA PRO A 332 70.60 7.12 97.29
C PRO A 332 71.06 7.37 95.85
N PHE A 333 70.84 6.44 94.90
CA PHE A 333 71.43 6.51 93.55
C PHE A 333 70.47 6.86 92.40
N ILE A 334 69.16 7.01 92.65
CA ILE A 334 68.21 7.40 91.60
C ILE A 334 67.62 8.77 91.96
N SER A 335 67.94 9.80 91.18
CA SER A 335 67.35 11.12 91.39
C SER A 335 65.87 11.11 91.00
N GLU A 336 65.04 11.74 91.82
CA GLU A 336 63.60 11.92 91.56
C GLU A 336 63.35 12.52 90.16
N SER A 337 64.22 13.44 89.75
CA SER A 337 64.21 14.06 88.42
C SER A 337 64.44 13.07 87.27
N PHE A 338 65.26 12.03 87.46
CA PHE A 338 65.55 11.06 86.41
C PHE A 338 64.35 10.16 86.07
N ILE A 339 63.62 9.71 87.09
CA ILE A 339 62.39 8.91 86.89
C ILE A 339 61.35 9.75 86.14
N LEU A 340 61.17 11.01 86.55
CA LEU A 340 60.20 11.93 85.94
C LEU A 340 60.56 12.23 84.48
N ILE A 341 61.84 12.48 84.16
CA ILE A 341 62.29 12.72 82.78
C ILE A 341 62.08 11.49 81.88
N SER A 342 62.29 10.28 82.42
CA SER A 342 62.13 9.02 81.69
C SER A 342 60.67 8.75 81.34
N VAL A 343 59.76 8.92 82.31
CA VAL A 343 58.31 8.75 82.11
C VAL A 343 57.76 9.78 81.12
N ILE A 344 58.17 11.05 81.23
CA ILE A 344 57.78 12.09 80.25
C ILE A 344 58.25 11.72 78.84
N SER A 345 59.50 11.26 78.70
CA SER A 345 60.04 10.86 77.40
C SER A 345 59.26 9.70 76.79
N PHE A 346 58.84 8.74 77.62
CA PHE A 346 58.00 7.61 77.20
C PHE A 346 56.58 8.07 76.78
N PHE A 347 55.97 9.01 77.49
CA PHE A 347 54.66 9.57 77.11
C PHE A 347 54.70 10.35 75.80
N ILE A 348 55.76 11.16 75.59
CA ILE A 348 55.98 11.85 74.31
C ILE A 348 56.11 10.83 73.17
N TYR A 349 56.79 9.70 73.41
CA TYR A 349 56.90 8.63 72.42
C TYR A 349 55.54 8.01 72.07
N ILE A 350 54.69 7.71 73.06
CA ILE A 350 53.33 7.19 72.83
C ILE A 350 52.50 8.18 71.99
N ILE A 351 52.49 9.46 72.36
CA ILE A 351 51.78 10.50 71.61
C ILE A 351 52.30 10.59 70.16
N ARG A 352 53.62 10.52 69.97
CA ARG A 352 54.23 10.53 68.63
C ARG A 352 53.77 9.35 67.77
N VAL A 353 53.63 8.16 68.35
CA VAL A 353 53.11 6.98 67.65
C VAL A 353 51.63 7.15 67.29
N LEU A 354 50.81 7.64 68.22
CA LEU A 354 49.39 7.89 67.96
C LEU A 354 49.17 8.95 66.88
N ILE A 355 49.94 10.03 66.88
CA ILE A 355 49.92 11.04 65.81
C ILE A 355 50.25 10.41 64.46
N LYS A 356 51.27 9.53 64.39
CA LYS A 356 51.60 8.82 63.14
C LYS A 356 50.45 7.92 62.65
N ILE A 357 49.72 7.27 63.55
CA ILE A 357 48.55 6.43 63.20
C ILE A 357 47.39 7.29 62.68
N VAL A 358 47.10 8.43 63.32
CA VAL A 358 46.08 9.38 62.86
C VAL A 358 46.44 9.94 61.48
N MET A 359 47.67 10.43 61.31
CA MET A 359 48.17 10.96 60.04
C MET A 359 48.13 9.92 58.92
N SER A 360 48.47 8.67 59.21
CA SER A 360 48.40 7.56 58.26
C SER A 360 46.97 7.33 57.76
N ASN A 361 45.98 7.27 58.66
CA ASN A 361 44.58 7.09 58.26
C ASN A 361 44.01 8.32 57.51
N HIS A 362 44.45 9.53 57.86
CA HIS A 362 44.05 10.73 57.13
C HIS A 362 44.65 10.77 55.72
N HIS A 363 45.93 10.41 55.57
CA HIS A 363 46.59 10.28 54.28
C HIS A 363 45.87 9.26 53.39
N LEU A 364 45.60 8.05 53.91
CA LEU A 364 44.84 7.02 53.20
C LEU A 364 43.46 7.52 52.75
N ALA A 365 42.74 8.25 53.60
CA ALA A 365 41.44 8.80 53.23
C ALA A 365 41.54 9.84 52.10
N THR A 366 42.54 10.71 52.14
CA THR A 366 42.78 11.73 51.10
C THR A 366 43.21 11.09 49.78
N GLU A 367 44.10 10.11 49.82
CA GLU A 367 44.56 9.34 48.65
C GLU A 367 43.41 8.59 47.98
N TYR A 368 42.54 7.91 48.76
CA TYR A 368 41.37 7.24 48.19
C TYR A 368 40.35 8.23 47.60
N LYS A 369 40.19 9.44 48.17
CA LYS A 369 39.38 10.50 47.54
C LYS A 369 39.98 10.99 46.23
N GLN A 370 41.30 11.17 46.17
CA GLN A 370 41.98 11.56 44.94
C GLN A 370 41.82 10.48 43.85
N LYS A 371 41.94 9.20 44.21
CA LYS A 371 41.66 8.08 43.31
C LYS A 371 40.21 8.04 42.82
N ALA A 372 39.24 8.31 43.69
CA ALA A 372 37.83 8.42 43.30
C ALA A 372 37.60 9.61 42.35
N ALA A 373 38.17 10.77 42.64
CA ALA A 373 38.07 11.96 41.79
C ALA A 373 38.72 11.75 40.41
N LEU A 374 39.88 11.08 40.35
CA LEU A 374 40.55 10.71 39.11
C LEU A 374 39.72 9.70 38.30
N THR A 375 39.11 8.71 38.97
CA THR A 375 38.19 7.76 38.32
C THR A 375 37.00 8.49 37.69
N ARG A 376 36.39 9.42 38.42
CA ARG A 376 35.27 10.23 37.93
C ARG A 376 35.66 11.18 36.78
N PHE A 377 36.85 11.76 36.85
CA PHE A 377 37.40 12.58 35.76
C PHE A 377 37.62 11.74 34.49
N TYR A 378 38.17 10.52 34.63
CA TYR A 378 38.34 9.60 33.51
C TYR A 378 36.99 9.14 32.91
N GLN A 379 35.98 8.87 33.75
CA GLN A 379 34.62 8.61 33.28
C GLN A 379 34.06 9.80 32.47
N ALA A 380 34.27 11.03 32.94
CA ALA A 380 33.80 12.24 32.25
C ALA A 380 34.50 12.46 30.90
N LEU A 381 35.82 12.21 30.80
CA LEU A 381 36.55 12.28 29.53
C LEU A 381 36.08 11.23 28.52
N THR A 382 35.87 9.99 29.00
CA THR A 382 35.33 8.91 28.17
C THR A 382 33.92 9.24 27.67
N TYR A 383 33.07 9.81 28.54
CA TYR A 383 31.72 10.24 28.18
C TYR A 383 31.70 11.41 27.19
N ALA A 384 32.68 12.31 27.25
CA ALA A 384 32.82 13.43 26.32
C ALA A 384 33.33 13.01 24.92
N GLY A 385 33.57 11.71 24.69
CA GLY A 385 34.04 11.19 23.40
C GLY A 385 35.48 11.57 23.09
N THR A 386 36.29 11.90 24.10
CA THR A 386 37.72 12.18 23.91
C THR A 386 38.44 10.85 23.73
N ASP A 387 39.12 10.65 22.60
CA ASP A 387 39.93 9.44 22.36
C ASP A 387 41.19 9.51 23.22
N ILE A 388 41.20 8.74 24.31
CA ILE A 388 42.33 8.67 25.25
C ILE A 388 43.26 7.58 24.74
N ASP A 389 44.47 7.98 24.37
CA ASP A 389 45.48 7.07 23.81
C ASP A 389 45.77 5.89 24.76
N LYS A 390 46.22 4.77 24.20
CA LYS A 390 46.52 3.55 24.96
C LYS A 390 47.58 3.81 26.04
N GLU A 391 48.55 4.68 25.78
CA GLU A 391 49.59 5.04 26.76
C GLU A 391 49.00 5.87 27.90
N GLU A 392 48.16 6.87 27.59
CA GLU A 392 47.46 7.68 28.59
C GLU A 392 46.53 6.83 29.47
N ARG A 393 45.81 5.88 28.86
CA ARG A 393 44.95 4.93 29.59
C ARG A 393 45.75 4.05 30.55
N LEU A 394 46.93 3.57 30.14
CA LEU A 394 47.82 2.78 31.00
C LEU A 394 48.32 3.60 32.20
N ILE A 395 48.68 4.86 31.98
CA ILE A 395 49.13 5.77 33.04
C ILE A 395 48.00 6.00 34.07
N ILE A 396 46.77 6.23 33.60
CA ILE A 396 45.61 6.46 34.48
C ILE A 396 45.27 5.21 35.29
N ILE A 397 45.22 4.03 34.65
CA ILE A 397 44.97 2.75 35.34
C ILE A 397 46.07 2.50 36.39
N HIS A 398 47.34 2.70 36.04
CA HIS A 398 48.43 2.52 37.00
C HIS A 398 48.30 3.48 38.20
N SER A 399 48.01 4.76 37.96
CA SER A 399 47.79 5.75 39.03
C SER A 399 46.63 5.36 39.96
N LEU A 400 45.55 4.79 39.42
CA LEU A 400 44.41 4.31 40.20
C LEU A 400 44.73 3.07 41.04
N PHE A 401 45.50 2.11 40.50
CA PHE A 401 45.80 0.84 41.18
C PHE A 401 47.15 0.79 41.90
N SER A 402 47.94 1.86 41.87
CA SER A 402 49.20 1.99 42.59
C SER A 402 49.03 1.76 44.09
N ARG A 403 50.10 1.29 44.75
CA ARG A 403 50.10 1.11 46.20
C ARG A 403 50.09 2.47 46.88
N VAL A 404 49.33 2.59 47.97
CA VAL A 404 49.22 3.86 48.72
C VAL A 404 50.27 3.87 49.82
N GLU A 405 51.17 4.86 49.78
CA GLU A 405 52.12 5.10 50.86
C GLU A 405 51.38 5.54 52.12
N THR A 406 51.88 5.09 53.28
CA THR A 406 51.34 5.51 54.56
C THR A 406 52.44 6.11 55.40
N GLY A 407 52.10 7.04 56.31
CA GLY A 407 53.08 7.60 57.26
C GLY A 407 53.75 6.57 58.18
N LEU A 408 53.34 5.29 58.12
CA LEU A 408 53.87 4.15 58.88
C LEU A 408 54.64 3.15 58.01
N VAL A 409 54.34 3.05 56.72
CA VAL A 409 54.99 2.16 55.75
C VAL A 409 55.44 3.01 54.57
N LYS A 410 56.74 3.28 54.51
CA LYS A 410 57.39 3.88 53.33
C LYS A 410 57.77 2.77 52.36
N ILE A 411 57.51 3.00 51.08
CA ILE A 411 57.87 2.07 50.01
C ILE A 411 59.02 2.73 49.24
N ASP A 412 60.03 1.96 48.86
CA ASP A 412 61.10 2.46 47.99
C ASP A 412 60.53 2.70 46.58
N ALA A 413 60.39 3.97 46.20
CA ALA A 413 59.76 4.42 44.96
C ALA A 413 60.43 3.94 43.65
N SER A 414 61.60 3.29 43.72
CA SER A 414 62.37 2.87 42.54
C SER A 414 61.75 1.69 41.79
N ASN A 415 61.10 0.74 42.48
CA ASN A 415 60.61 -0.47 41.81
C ASN A 415 59.33 -0.25 40.98
N ASP A 416 58.46 0.67 41.39
CA ASP A 416 57.20 0.93 40.66
C ASP A 416 57.44 1.80 39.41
N SER A 417 58.42 2.70 39.44
CA SER A 417 58.77 3.54 38.29
C SER A 417 59.50 2.77 37.18
N ASP A 418 60.36 1.81 37.54
CA ASP A 418 61.01 0.90 36.58
C ASP A 418 60.01 -0.05 35.90
N ALA A 419 58.96 -0.48 36.60
CA ALA A 419 57.88 -1.29 36.04
C ALA A 419 57.05 -0.53 34.98
N ILE A 420 56.81 0.78 35.21
CA ILE A 420 56.15 1.67 34.23
C ILE A 420 57.00 1.83 32.97
N LEU A 421 58.30 2.09 33.13
CA LEU A 421 59.23 2.25 32.00
C LEU A 421 59.37 0.95 31.19
N ALA A 422 59.36 -0.22 31.84
CA ALA A 422 59.37 -1.51 31.18
C ALA A 422 58.07 -1.83 30.41
N LEU A 423 56.91 -1.38 30.91
CA LEU A 423 55.61 -1.55 30.25
C LEU A 423 55.41 -0.58 29.07
N LEU A 424 55.82 0.68 29.20
CA LEU A 424 55.77 1.68 28.12
C LEU A 424 56.74 1.33 27.00
N SER A 425 57.98 0.95 27.33
CA SER A 425 58.99 0.55 26.32
C SER A 425 58.60 -0.70 25.52
N LYS A 426 57.74 -1.56 26.06
CA LYS A 426 57.24 -2.76 25.37
C LYS A 426 56.11 -2.48 24.38
N ASN A 427 55.33 -1.41 24.59
CA ASN A 427 54.24 -1.00 23.68
C ASN A 427 54.71 -0.02 22.57
N LEU A 428 55.90 0.58 22.73
CA LEU A 428 56.55 1.47 21.74
C LEU A 428 57.19 0.72 20.54
N LYS A 429 56.78 -0.52 20.26
CA LYS A 429 57.41 -1.38 19.24
C LYS A 429 56.46 -1.79 18.12
#